data_AF-A0AAD5YT59-F1
#
_entry.id   AF-A0AAD5YT59-F1
#
_cell.length_a   1.000
_cell.length_b   1.000
_cell.length_c   1.000
_cell.angle_alpha   90.00
_cell.angle_beta   90.00
_cell.angle_gamma   90.00
#
_symmetry.space_group_name_H-M   'P 1'
#
loop_
_entity.id
_entity.type
_entity.pdbx_description
1 polymer ?
#
loop_
_entity_poly.entity_id
_entity_poly.type
_entity_poly.pdbx_seq_one_letter_code
_entity_poly.pdbx_strand_id
1 'polypeptide(L)'
;MSSLRGLRPMPHLDETYYPGATLDLYAWQQPAAPISTKPKYNYTDGPLISTNVSERYNKSIAERVSLPPTTPSVSIILEKRMDSSTHRVPHVWASRVHAGATIYPSHLVAKIYDPVFFDDDETRYDDPFHLRDLCISCEVESYRRLEPLYGTQVPQFYGYFAAMVPDQDSRTVFVLLLEEVPGRDIRTIVPPDDAKKVCPKHKEAIIDAALRLFFDVRACGVSQVDMTTRNIILRPQKHVSLSAPGTRFCDTEECLLALDVDCDDLNMVMVDFEMVDFKEPDPSFSERAEQRKLIEQVKPRYLRRWLLGGSY
;
A
#
# COMPACT_ATOMS: atom_id res chain seq x y z
N MET A 1 -27.30 -44.88 5.92
CA MET A 1 -27.58 -43.44 5.67
C MET A 1 -26.26 -42.70 5.70
N SER A 2 -25.68 -42.50 4.51
CA SER A 2 -24.46 -41.71 4.33
C SER A 2 -24.83 -40.24 4.54
N SER A 3 -24.28 -39.64 5.60
CA SER A 3 -24.37 -38.21 5.84
C SER A 3 -23.66 -37.50 4.70
N LEU A 4 -24.42 -36.89 3.81
CA LEU A 4 -23.94 -35.80 2.95
C LEU A 4 -23.32 -34.76 3.91
N ARG A 5 -21.99 -34.77 4.06
CA ARG A 5 -21.28 -33.61 4.61
C ARG A 5 -21.62 -32.48 3.64
N GLY A 6 -22.47 -31.56 4.07
CA GLY A 6 -22.74 -30.35 3.33
C GLY A 6 -21.39 -29.72 3.00
N LEU A 7 -21.06 -29.66 1.71
CA LEU A 7 -19.90 -28.92 1.25
C LEU A 7 -20.09 -27.49 1.75
N ARG A 8 -19.12 -26.99 2.53
CA ARG A 8 -19.15 -25.59 2.97
C ARG A 8 -19.15 -24.72 1.71
N PRO A 9 -19.98 -23.67 1.64
CA PRO A 9 -19.91 -22.74 0.52
C PRO A 9 -18.50 -22.17 0.46
N MET A 10 -17.92 -22.13 -0.75
CA MET A 10 -16.58 -21.56 -0.94
C MET A 10 -16.66 -20.05 -0.77
N PRO A 11 -15.70 -19.43 -0.08
CA PRO A 11 -15.70 -18.00 0.10
C PRO A 11 -15.43 -17.30 -1.23
N HIS A 12 -16.21 -16.27 -1.54
CA HIS A 12 -15.99 -15.37 -2.67
C HIS A 12 -15.56 -14.00 -2.20
N LEU A 13 -14.55 -13.42 -2.85
CA LEU A 13 -13.95 -12.16 -2.43
C LEU A 13 -14.97 -11.02 -2.37
N ASP A 14 -15.76 -10.87 -3.42
CA ASP A 14 -16.73 -9.78 -3.56
C ASP A 14 -17.97 -9.99 -2.66
N GLU A 15 -18.19 -11.20 -2.15
CA GLU A 15 -19.21 -11.48 -1.13
C GLU A 15 -18.68 -11.28 0.29
N THR A 16 -17.35 -11.34 0.46
CA THR A 16 -16.69 -11.18 1.76
C THR A 16 -16.43 -9.70 2.07
N TYR A 17 -15.90 -8.98 1.09
CA TYR A 17 -15.58 -7.56 1.21
C TYR A 17 -16.32 -6.78 0.12
N TYR A 18 -17.34 -6.04 0.55
CA TYR A 18 -18.19 -5.24 -0.33
C TYR A 18 -18.50 -3.88 0.32
N PRO A 19 -18.88 -2.86 -0.47
CA PRO A 19 -19.36 -1.59 0.08
C PRO A 19 -20.51 -1.78 1.08
N GLY A 20 -20.32 -1.30 2.30
CA GLY A 20 -21.26 -1.46 3.41
C GLY A 20 -20.91 -2.60 4.37
N ALA A 21 -19.97 -3.49 4.02
CA ALA A 21 -19.48 -4.50 4.94
C ALA A 21 -18.82 -3.83 6.16
N THR A 22 -19.12 -4.36 7.35
CA THR A 22 -18.59 -3.84 8.61
C THR A 22 -17.56 -4.79 9.18
N LEU A 23 -16.42 -4.26 9.62
CA LEU A 23 -15.38 -5.02 10.31
C LEU A 23 -15.17 -4.44 11.71
N ASP A 24 -15.35 -5.28 12.71
CA ASP A 24 -14.99 -5.00 14.09
C ASP A 24 -13.52 -5.33 14.31
N LEU A 25 -12.71 -4.32 14.61
CA LEU A 25 -11.26 -4.40 14.67
C LEU A 25 -10.79 -4.40 16.12
N TYR A 26 -10.02 -5.42 16.45
CA TYR A 26 -9.43 -5.62 17.78
C TYR A 26 -7.95 -5.32 17.68
N ALA A 27 -7.47 -4.36 18.47
CA ALA A 27 -6.04 -4.03 18.51
C ALA A 27 -5.24 -5.30 18.79
N TRP A 28 -4.25 -5.55 17.94
CA TRP A 28 -3.45 -6.76 18.00
C TRP A 28 -1.99 -6.44 18.33
N GLN A 29 -1.27 -7.42 18.88
CA GLN A 29 0.15 -7.26 19.16
C GLN A 29 0.90 -7.04 17.85
N GLN A 30 1.72 -5.99 17.79
CA GLN A 30 2.55 -5.73 16.61
C GLN A 30 3.44 -6.94 16.31
N PRO A 31 3.56 -7.33 15.03
CA PRO A 31 4.48 -8.40 14.62
C PRO A 31 5.91 -8.03 15.00
N ALA A 32 6.75 -9.06 15.18
CA ALA A 32 8.18 -8.85 15.30
C ALA A 32 8.76 -8.29 13.98
N ALA A 33 9.83 -7.51 14.08
CA ALA A 33 10.56 -7.09 12.90
C ALA A 33 11.01 -8.32 12.07
N PRO A 34 10.87 -8.29 10.74
CA PRO A 34 11.20 -9.44 9.92
C PRO A 34 12.72 -9.72 9.94
N ILE A 35 13.09 -10.99 10.08
CA ILE A 35 14.49 -11.44 10.06
C ILE A 35 15.05 -11.39 8.61
N SER A 36 14.18 -11.56 7.63
CA SER A 36 14.45 -11.45 6.20
C SER A 36 13.28 -10.74 5.54
N THR A 37 13.58 -9.83 4.62
CA THR A 37 12.59 -9.10 3.80
C THR A 37 12.31 -9.78 2.46
N LYS A 38 13.12 -10.79 2.10
CA LYS A 38 12.93 -11.55 0.87
C LYS A 38 11.94 -12.69 1.12
N PRO A 39 10.91 -12.84 0.27
CA PRO A 39 10.12 -14.05 0.22
C PRO A 39 11.05 -15.24 -0.04
N LYS A 40 10.72 -16.41 0.49
CA LYS A 40 11.49 -17.62 0.23
C LYS A 40 11.09 -18.16 -1.13
N TYR A 41 11.39 -17.41 -2.19
CA TYR A 41 11.19 -17.89 -3.54
C TYR A 41 12.07 -19.13 -3.75
N ASN A 42 11.48 -20.31 -3.65
CA ASN A 42 12.13 -21.56 -4.05
C ASN A 42 12.16 -21.62 -5.59
N TYR A 43 12.96 -20.75 -6.22
CA TYR A 43 13.25 -20.85 -7.67
C TYR A 43 14.13 -22.06 -8.00
N THR A 44 14.64 -22.76 -6.99
CA THR A 44 15.57 -23.89 -7.15
C THR A 44 14.96 -25.13 -6.49
N ASP A 45 14.46 -26.04 -7.33
CA ASP A 45 14.28 -27.49 -7.09
C ASP A 45 13.21 -27.97 -6.10
N GLY A 46 12.31 -27.11 -5.59
CA GLY A 46 11.16 -27.52 -4.77
C GLY A 46 9.84 -27.65 -5.58
N PRO A 47 8.89 -28.53 -5.19
CA PRO A 47 7.58 -28.57 -5.83
C PRO A 47 6.81 -27.26 -5.58
N LEU A 48 6.11 -26.77 -6.61
CA LEU A 48 5.23 -25.60 -6.53
C LEU A 48 4.17 -25.84 -5.44
N ILE A 49 4.05 -24.91 -4.49
CA ILE A 49 3.05 -24.96 -3.42
C ILE A 49 1.77 -24.30 -3.94
N SER A 50 1.19 -24.82 -5.02
CA SER A 50 -0.10 -24.31 -5.49
C SER A 50 -1.17 -24.74 -4.51
N THR A 51 -1.68 -23.80 -3.70
CA THR A 51 -2.80 -24.03 -2.79
C THR A 51 -4.07 -23.45 -3.38
N ASN A 52 -5.07 -24.30 -3.59
CA ASN A 52 -6.38 -23.80 -4.04
C ASN A 52 -7.10 -23.04 -2.93
N VAL A 53 -8.09 -22.23 -3.28
CA VAL A 53 -8.89 -21.43 -2.33
C VAL A 53 -9.48 -22.29 -1.20
N SER A 54 -9.88 -23.54 -1.45
CA SER A 54 -10.43 -24.41 -0.40
C SER A 54 -9.40 -24.80 0.65
N GLU A 55 -8.16 -25.07 0.26
CA GLU A 55 -7.06 -25.38 1.18
C GLU A 55 -6.73 -24.16 2.03
N ARG A 56 -6.62 -22.98 1.38
CA ARG A 56 -6.37 -21.71 2.05
C ARG A 56 -7.49 -21.37 3.03
N TYR A 57 -8.74 -21.59 2.64
CA TYR A 57 -9.90 -21.39 3.50
C TYR A 57 -9.87 -22.29 4.74
N ASN A 58 -9.65 -23.60 4.56
CA ASN A 58 -9.55 -24.54 5.68
C ASN A 58 -8.40 -24.21 6.64
N LYS A 59 -7.24 -23.80 6.09
CA LYS A 59 -6.08 -23.37 6.88
C LYS A 59 -6.39 -22.07 7.66
N SER A 60 -7.08 -21.10 7.05
CA SER A 60 -7.48 -19.86 7.73
C SER A 60 -8.42 -20.11 8.92
N ILE A 61 -9.30 -21.12 8.83
CA ILE A 61 -10.13 -21.55 9.95
C ILE A 61 -9.28 -22.21 11.04
N ALA A 62 -8.34 -23.07 10.66
CA ALA A 62 -7.47 -23.79 11.61
C ALA A 62 -6.53 -22.84 12.37
N GLU A 63 -6.05 -21.78 11.72
CA GLU A 63 -5.15 -20.76 12.29
C GLU A 63 -5.89 -19.57 12.93
N ARG A 64 -7.22 -19.63 13.07
CA ARG A 64 -7.99 -18.55 13.68
C ARG A 64 -7.44 -18.22 15.08
N VAL A 65 -7.30 -16.92 15.36
CA VAL A 65 -6.79 -16.46 16.65
C VAL A 65 -7.95 -16.13 17.59
N SER A 66 -7.75 -16.39 18.88
CA SER A 66 -8.70 -15.97 19.91
C SER A 66 -8.59 -14.46 20.09
N LEU A 67 -9.64 -13.74 19.70
CA LEU A 67 -9.71 -12.29 19.91
C LEU A 67 -9.76 -11.96 21.41
N PRO A 68 -9.30 -10.76 21.81
CA PRO A 68 -9.41 -10.31 23.19
C PRO A 68 -10.89 -10.28 23.63
N PRO A 69 -11.21 -10.58 24.90
CA PRO A 69 -12.59 -10.54 25.40
C PRO A 69 -13.14 -9.10 25.55
N THR A 70 -12.34 -8.09 25.22
CA THR A 70 -12.72 -6.68 25.26
C THR A 70 -13.64 -6.33 24.09
N THR A 71 -14.30 -5.16 24.16
CA THR A 71 -14.98 -4.61 22.99
C THR A 71 -13.99 -4.34 21.86
N PRO A 72 -14.45 -4.35 20.58
CA PRO A 72 -13.63 -3.90 19.47
C PRO A 72 -13.01 -2.53 19.75
N SER A 73 -11.77 -2.34 19.33
CA SER A 73 -11.06 -1.06 19.48
C SER A 73 -11.65 0.00 18.54
N VAL A 74 -12.05 -0.43 17.35
CA VAL A 74 -12.72 0.41 16.35
C VAL A 74 -13.54 -0.48 15.42
N SER A 75 -14.65 0.03 14.91
CA SER A 75 -15.42 -0.63 13.86
C SER A 75 -15.34 0.24 12.60
N ILE A 76 -15.14 -0.38 11.45
CA ILE A 76 -15.07 0.31 10.16
C ILE A 76 -16.14 -0.22 9.21
N ILE A 77 -16.62 0.66 8.33
CA ILE A 77 -17.50 0.33 7.22
C ILE A 77 -16.71 0.50 5.93
N LEU A 78 -16.59 -0.56 5.14
CA LEU A 78 -15.91 -0.52 3.85
C LEU A 78 -16.75 0.30 2.86
N GLU A 79 -16.18 1.29 2.20
CA GLU A 79 -16.92 2.17 1.29
C GLU A 79 -16.57 1.90 -0.16
N LYS A 80 -15.29 1.93 -0.48
CA LYS A 80 -14.79 1.78 -1.84
C LYS A 80 -13.49 0.99 -1.84
N ARG A 81 -13.47 -0.09 -2.62
CA ARG A 81 -12.24 -0.81 -2.91
C ARG A 81 -11.33 0.08 -3.76
N MET A 82 -10.09 0.25 -3.32
CA MET A 82 -9.09 1.03 -4.03
C MET A 82 -8.39 0.12 -5.05
N ASP A 83 -7.95 0.71 -6.16
CA ASP A 83 -7.21 0.01 -7.21
C ASP A 83 -5.81 -0.34 -6.71
N SER A 84 -5.69 -1.46 -5.99
CA SER A 84 -4.40 -2.09 -5.70
C SER A 84 -3.84 -2.74 -6.97
N SER A 85 -2.54 -3.01 -6.96
CA SER A 85 -1.86 -3.52 -8.14
C SER A 85 -2.31 -4.94 -8.56
N THR A 86 -1.76 -5.41 -9.68
CA THR A 86 -1.94 -6.77 -10.22
C THR A 86 -1.40 -7.87 -9.30
N HIS A 87 -0.68 -7.51 -8.25
CA HIS A 87 -0.11 -8.41 -7.25
C HIS A 87 -0.83 -8.14 -5.92
N ARG A 88 -1.78 -9.02 -5.59
CA ARG A 88 -2.87 -8.83 -4.61
C ARG A 88 -2.54 -9.50 -3.28
N VAL A 89 -1.59 -8.93 -2.53
CA VAL A 89 -1.40 -9.35 -1.14
C VAL A 89 -2.53 -8.78 -0.26
N PRO A 90 -2.71 -7.47 -0.04
CA PRO A 90 -3.90 -6.99 0.66
C PRO A 90 -5.00 -6.45 -0.27
N HIS A 91 -6.21 -6.50 0.26
CA HIS A 91 -7.35 -5.75 -0.27
C HIS A 91 -7.39 -4.39 0.41
N VAL A 92 -7.26 -3.33 -0.40
CA VAL A 92 -7.20 -1.96 0.08
C VAL A 92 -8.57 -1.29 -0.07
N TRP A 93 -9.07 -0.69 1.01
CA TRP A 93 -10.40 -0.09 1.06
C TRP A 93 -10.38 1.29 1.70
N ALA A 94 -10.96 2.27 1.02
CA ALA A 94 -11.44 3.48 1.70
C ALA A 94 -12.58 3.06 2.63
N SER A 95 -12.50 3.50 3.88
CA SER A 95 -13.35 3.01 4.97
C SER A 95 -13.77 4.16 5.87
N ARG A 96 -15.01 4.12 6.34
CA ARG A 96 -15.53 5.04 7.35
C ARG A 96 -15.43 4.42 8.73
N VAL A 97 -14.96 5.19 9.72
CA VAL A 97 -15.00 4.78 11.12
C VAL A 97 -16.42 4.92 11.67
N HIS A 98 -16.91 3.88 12.34
CA HIS A 98 -18.22 3.88 12.96
C HIS A 98 -18.29 4.86 14.14
N ALA A 99 -19.44 5.51 14.34
CA ALA A 99 -19.61 6.55 15.36
C ALA A 99 -19.29 6.03 16.77
N GLY A 100 -18.45 6.77 17.52
CA GLY A 100 -18.08 6.46 18.91
C GLY A 100 -16.57 6.37 19.16
N ALA A 101 -15.75 6.17 18.13
CA ALA A 101 -14.31 6.12 18.26
C ALA A 101 -13.65 7.49 17.99
N THR A 102 -13.75 8.42 18.95
CA THR A 102 -13.29 9.82 18.80
C THR A 102 -11.77 9.99 18.63
N ILE A 103 -11.01 8.90 18.76
CA ILE A 103 -9.55 8.89 18.61
C ILE A 103 -9.10 8.68 17.16
N TYR A 104 -9.99 8.25 16.27
CA TYR A 104 -9.69 8.02 14.86
C TYR A 104 -10.37 9.08 13.96
N PRO A 105 -9.76 9.45 12.83
CA PRO A 105 -10.44 10.19 11.77
C PRO A 105 -11.70 9.48 11.29
N SER A 106 -12.65 10.23 10.73
CA SER A 106 -13.89 9.67 10.20
C SER A 106 -13.69 8.76 8.98
N HIS A 107 -12.63 9.00 8.20
CA HIS A 107 -12.29 8.22 7.02
C HIS A 107 -10.83 7.79 7.08
N LEU A 108 -10.59 6.53 6.71
CA LEU A 108 -9.30 5.84 6.79
C LEU A 108 -9.15 4.89 5.60
N VAL A 109 -7.92 4.43 5.38
CA VAL A 109 -7.63 3.31 4.49
C VAL A 109 -7.42 2.05 5.32
N ALA A 110 -8.16 1.00 4.99
CA ALA A 110 -7.98 -0.34 5.54
C ALA A 110 -7.24 -1.23 4.52
N LYS A 111 -6.06 -1.73 4.89
CA LYS A 111 -5.36 -2.79 4.15
C LYS A 111 -5.67 -4.13 4.83
N ILE A 112 -6.46 -4.97 4.17
CA ILE A 112 -6.92 -6.26 4.68
C ILE A 112 -6.07 -7.38 4.10
N TYR A 113 -5.34 -8.09 4.95
CA TYR A 113 -4.45 -9.18 4.56
C TYR A 113 -5.18 -10.51 4.75
N ASP A 114 -5.74 -11.01 3.65
CA ASP A 114 -6.53 -12.24 3.65
C ASP A 114 -5.93 -13.31 2.70
N PRO A 115 -5.17 -14.28 3.25
CA PRO A 115 -4.45 -15.26 2.44
C PRO A 115 -5.37 -16.17 1.62
N VAL A 116 -6.66 -16.25 1.98
CA VAL A 116 -7.68 -17.00 1.24
C VAL A 116 -7.85 -16.44 -0.18
N PHE A 117 -7.65 -15.14 -0.37
CA PHE A 117 -7.91 -14.44 -1.63
C PHE A 117 -6.65 -13.87 -2.30
N PHE A 118 -5.46 -14.26 -1.85
CA PHE A 118 -4.21 -13.95 -2.55
C PHE A 118 -4.23 -14.55 -3.96
N ASP A 119 -3.54 -13.93 -4.90
CA ASP A 119 -3.54 -14.40 -6.28
C ASP A 119 -2.83 -15.78 -6.38
N ASP A 120 -3.35 -16.67 -7.22
CA ASP A 120 -2.76 -17.98 -7.46
C ASP A 120 -1.34 -17.86 -8.05
N ASP A 121 -1.03 -16.78 -8.77
CA ASP A 121 0.31 -16.51 -9.29
C ASP A 121 1.31 -16.09 -8.20
N GLU A 122 0.84 -15.47 -7.11
CA GLU A 122 1.68 -15.07 -5.96
C GLU A 122 1.95 -16.24 -5.03
N THR A 123 0.91 -17.04 -4.79
CA THR A 123 0.98 -18.23 -3.93
C THR A 123 1.66 -19.42 -4.60
N ARG A 124 1.99 -19.29 -5.89
CA ARG A 124 2.73 -20.29 -6.66
C ARG A 124 4.13 -20.56 -6.11
N TYR A 125 4.75 -19.56 -5.49
CA TYR A 125 6.16 -19.60 -5.08
C TYR A 125 6.39 -19.54 -3.56
N ASP A 126 5.35 -19.21 -2.78
CA ASP A 126 5.43 -19.15 -1.32
C ASP A 126 4.08 -19.51 -0.68
N ASP A 127 4.10 -19.99 0.57
CA ASP A 127 2.88 -20.24 1.33
C ASP A 127 2.13 -18.91 1.56
N PRO A 128 0.87 -18.75 1.13
CA PRO A 128 0.12 -17.50 1.27
C PRO A 128 0.09 -16.95 2.69
N PHE A 129 0.12 -17.84 3.69
CA PHE A 129 0.13 -17.47 5.11
C PHE A 129 1.49 -16.92 5.54
N HIS A 130 2.57 -17.50 5.03
CA HIS A 130 3.92 -16.98 5.24
C HIS A 130 4.11 -15.62 4.56
N LEU A 131 3.65 -15.48 3.30
CA LEU A 131 3.71 -14.23 2.55
C LEU A 131 2.93 -13.12 3.27
N ARG A 132 1.72 -13.44 3.76
CA ARG A 132 0.91 -12.54 4.59
C ARG A 132 1.71 -12.02 5.79
N ASP A 133 2.28 -12.93 6.58
CA ASP A 133 3.01 -12.58 7.80
C ASP A 133 4.25 -11.75 7.50
N LEU A 134 4.96 -12.06 6.39
CA LEU A 134 6.11 -11.29 5.93
C LEU A 134 5.70 -9.87 5.52
N CYS A 135 4.71 -9.72 4.64
CA CYS A 135 4.24 -8.41 4.17
C CYS A 135 3.73 -7.54 5.32
N ILE A 136 2.96 -8.10 6.24
CA ILE A 136 2.50 -7.40 7.46
C ILE A 136 3.71 -6.96 8.31
N SER A 137 4.67 -7.86 8.54
CA SER A 137 5.85 -7.53 9.36
C SER A 137 6.70 -6.43 8.72
N CYS A 138 6.90 -6.48 7.40
CA CYS A 138 7.58 -5.45 6.63
C CYS A 138 6.84 -4.11 6.70
N GLU A 139 5.52 -4.10 6.51
CA GLU A 139 4.78 -2.84 6.48
C GLU A 139 4.68 -2.20 7.87
N VAL A 140 4.43 -2.98 8.93
CA VAL A 140 4.39 -2.46 10.29
C VAL A 140 5.76 -1.93 10.74
N GLU A 141 6.84 -2.66 10.46
CA GLU A 141 8.19 -2.20 10.81
C GLU A 141 8.59 -0.95 10.01
N SER A 142 8.17 -0.85 8.74
CA SER A 142 8.33 0.34 7.92
C SER A 142 7.68 1.56 8.58
N TYR A 143 6.39 1.47 8.91
CA TYR A 143 5.70 2.59 9.57
C TYR A 143 6.34 2.93 10.92
N ARG A 144 6.75 1.94 11.72
CA ARG A 144 7.47 2.19 12.97
C ARG A 144 8.74 3.03 12.78
N ARG A 145 9.52 2.80 11.73
CA ARG A 145 10.73 3.59 11.42
C ARG A 145 10.41 4.96 10.81
N LEU A 146 9.29 5.04 10.09
CA LEU A 146 8.87 6.23 9.35
C LEU A 146 7.95 7.16 10.16
N GLU A 147 7.79 6.92 11.46
CA GLU A 147 7.06 7.82 12.38
C GLU A 147 7.45 9.30 12.22
N PRO A 148 8.74 9.69 12.06
CA PRO A 148 9.10 11.09 11.84
C PRO A 148 8.50 11.73 10.58
N LEU A 149 7.99 10.93 9.64
CA LEU A 149 7.48 11.34 8.33
C LEU A 149 5.93 11.28 8.23
N TYR A 150 5.26 10.86 9.31
CA TYR A 150 3.80 10.69 9.35
C TYR A 150 3.02 11.95 8.97
N GLY A 151 1.98 11.77 8.15
CA GLY A 151 1.09 12.85 7.72
C GLY A 151 1.71 13.83 6.72
N THR A 152 2.99 13.67 6.39
CA THR A 152 3.71 14.58 5.49
C THR A 152 4.20 13.82 4.26
N GLN A 153 5.11 12.87 4.44
CA GLN A 153 5.76 12.10 3.37
C GLN A 153 5.31 10.64 3.34
N VAL A 154 4.72 10.14 4.43
CA VAL A 154 4.05 8.83 4.49
C VAL A 154 2.71 8.97 5.21
N PRO A 155 1.74 8.06 4.98
CA PRO A 155 0.49 8.05 5.73
C PRO A 155 0.72 7.91 7.24
N GLN A 156 -0.14 8.52 8.06
CA GLN A 156 -0.20 8.15 9.48
C GLN A 156 -0.62 6.68 9.62
N PHE A 157 0.06 5.94 10.49
CA PHE A 157 -0.29 4.56 10.85
C PHE A 157 -1.13 4.55 12.13
N TYR A 158 -2.38 4.11 12.03
CA TYR A 158 -3.33 4.10 13.15
C TYR A 158 -3.33 2.79 13.93
N GLY A 159 -2.75 1.73 13.36
CA GLY A 159 -2.50 0.50 14.08
C GLY A 159 -2.68 -0.77 13.26
N TYR A 160 -2.45 -1.87 13.96
CA TYR A 160 -2.54 -3.24 13.47
C TYR A 160 -3.63 -3.98 14.26
N PHE A 161 -4.55 -4.59 13.54
CA PHE A 161 -5.78 -5.15 14.11
C PHE A 161 -6.05 -6.56 13.58
N ALA A 162 -6.79 -7.32 14.37
CA ALA A 162 -7.42 -8.57 13.97
C ALA A 162 -8.93 -8.35 13.83
N ALA A 163 -9.55 -8.98 12.83
CA ALA A 163 -10.99 -8.94 12.59
C ALA A 163 -11.53 -10.34 12.33
N MET A 164 -12.69 -10.68 12.87
CA MET A 164 -13.41 -11.90 12.49
C MET A 164 -14.15 -11.68 11.17
N VAL A 165 -14.30 -12.76 10.40
CA VAL A 165 -15.22 -12.86 9.27
C VAL A 165 -16.35 -13.81 9.69
N PRO A 166 -17.45 -13.30 10.29
CA PRO A 166 -18.43 -14.14 11.01
C PRO A 166 -19.05 -15.23 10.14
N ASP A 167 -19.42 -14.89 8.91
CA ASP A 167 -20.10 -15.79 7.96
C ASP A 167 -19.18 -16.86 7.36
N GLN A 168 -17.91 -16.88 7.76
CA GLN A 168 -16.86 -17.76 7.26
C GLN A 168 -16.18 -18.52 8.40
N ASP A 169 -16.99 -19.24 9.17
CA ASP A 169 -16.56 -20.03 10.34
C ASP A 169 -15.82 -19.18 11.40
N SER A 170 -16.10 -17.87 11.41
CA SER A 170 -15.43 -16.87 12.25
C SER A 170 -13.90 -16.93 12.16
N ARG A 171 -13.35 -17.25 10.98
CA ARG A 171 -11.92 -17.13 10.72
C ARG A 171 -11.47 -15.68 10.94
N THR A 172 -10.19 -15.51 11.27
CA THR A 172 -9.61 -14.19 11.53
C THR A 172 -8.80 -13.70 10.34
N VAL A 173 -8.86 -12.40 10.07
CA VAL A 173 -7.99 -11.69 9.13
C VAL A 173 -7.29 -10.53 9.84
N PHE A 174 -6.21 -10.05 9.24
CA PHE A 174 -5.44 -8.95 9.78
C PHE A 174 -5.65 -7.68 8.96
N VAL A 175 -5.76 -6.55 9.65
CA VAL A 175 -6.09 -5.26 9.05
C VAL A 175 -5.11 -4.20 9.56
N LEU A 176 -4.53 -3.44 8.64
CA LEU A 176 -3.78 -2.22 8.96
C LEU A 176 -4.68 -1.01 8.66
N LEU A 177 -4.73 -0.06 9.59
CA LEU A 177 -5.42 1.22 9.38
C LEU A 177 -4.41 2.34 9.12
N LEU A 178 -4.63 3.07 8.02
CA LEU A 178 -3.77 4.15 7.54
C LEU A 178 -4.58 5.41 7.29
N GLU A 179 -3.90 6.57 7.31
CA GLU A 179 -4.44 7.82 6.80
C GLU A 179 -4.94 7.65 5.36
N GLU A 180 -6.15 8.13 5.09
CA GLU A 180 -6.60 8.36 3.73
C GLU A 180 -5.89 9.60 3.18
N VAL A 181 -4.91 9.39 2.31
CA VAL A 181 -4.15 10.46 1.69
C VAL A 181 -4.99 11.10 0.57
N PRO A 182 -5.45 12.36 0.69
CA PRO A 182 -6.09 13.06 -0.40
C PRO A 182 -5.10 13.23 -1.57
N GLY A 183 -5.57 13.02 -2.79
CA GLY A 183 -4.76 13.21 -3.99
C GLY A 183 -5.00 12.15 -5.06
N ARG A 184 -4.06 12.06 -5.99
CA ARG A 184 -4.03 11.03 -7.03
C ARG A 184 -2.64 10.42 -7.09
N ASP A 185 -2.56 9.12 -7.34
CA ASP A 185 -1.28 8.48 -7.61
C ASP A 185 -0.66 8.98 -8.93
N ILE A 186 0.67 8.92 -9.04
CA ILE A 186 1.39 9.42 -10.22
C ILE A 186 0.99 8.65 -11.49
N ARG A 187 0.64 7.36 -11.40
CA ARG A 187 0.15 6.59 -12.56
C ARG A 187 -1.18 7.14 -13.07
N THR A 188 -2.07 7.58 -12.19
CA THR A 188 -3.33 8.23 -12.60
C THR A 188 -3.11 9.62 -13.18
N ILE A 189 -2.15 10.39 -12.65
CA ILE A 189 -1.81 11.74 -13.16
C ILE A 189 -1.10 11.65 -14.51
N VAL A 190 -0.20 10.69 -14.66
CA VAL A 190 0.56 10.42 -15.89
C VAL A 190 0.37 8.95 -16.26
N PRO A 191 -0.71 8.62 -16.99
CA PRO A 191 -0.88 7.27 -17.52
C PRO A 191 0.34 6.86 -18.36
N PRO A 192 0.82 5.60 -18.25
CA PRO A 192 2.02 5.14 -18.96
C PRO A 192 2.00 5.41 -20.48
N ASP A 193 0.84 5.23 -21.10
CA ASP A 193 0.65 5.45 -22.55
C ASP A 193 0.73 6.94 -22.94
N ASP A 194 0.43 7.84 -22.00
CA ASP A 194 0.44 9.29 -22.21
C ASP A 194 1.71 9.96 -21.72
N ALA A 195 2.60 9.25 -21.02
CA ALA A 195 3.84 9.81 -20.49
C ALA A 195 4.73 10.48 -21.55
N LYS A 196 4.63 10.08 -22.83
CA LYS A 196 5.33 10.75 -23.94
C LYS A 196 4.86 12.18 -24.18
N LYS A 197 3.61 12.51 -23.85
CA LYS A 197 2.98 13.84 -23.98
C LYS A 197 3.33 14.79 -22.83
N VAL A 198 4.02 14.31 -21.80
CA VAL A 198 4.49 15.16 -20.69
C VAL A 198 5.83 15.79 -21.08
N CYS A 199 5.93 17.11 -20.93
CA CYS A 199 7.14 17.86 -21.28
C CYS A 199 8.32 17.51 -20.35
N PRO A 200 9.58 17.78 -20.78
CA PRO A 200 10.75 17.50 -19.96
C PRO A 200 10.72 18.17 -18.57
N LYS A 201 10.27 19.43 -18.48
CA LYS A 201 10.18 20.18 -17.21
C LYS A 201 9.32 19.44 -16.17
N HIS A 202 8.13 18.98 -16.57
CA HIS A 202 7.25 18.23 -15.67
C HIS A 202 7.81 16.85 -15.30
N LYS A 203 8.37 16.12 -16.27
CA LYS A 203 9.00 14.82 -16.01
C LYS A 203 10.10 14.93 -14.98
N GLU A 204 10.99 15.91 -15.15
CA GLU A 204 12.09 16.14 -14.24
C GLU A 204 11.60 16.55 -12.86
N ALA A 205 10.65 17.48 -12.76
CA ALA A 205 10.14 17.93 -11.47
C ALA A 205 9.46 16.79 -10.68
N ILE A 206 8.63 15.98 -11.35
CA ILE A 206 7.96 14.83 -10.73
C ILE A 206 8.98 13.79 -10.25
N ILE A 207 9.97 13.45 -11.09
CA ILE A 207 10.99 12.46 -10.73
C ILE A 207 11.90 12.99 -9.61
N ASP A 208 12.27 14.27 -9.64
CA ASP A 208 13.08 14.87 -8.58
C ASP A 208 12.34 14.85 -7.24
N ALA A 209 11.05 15.19 -7.23
CA ALA A 209 10.22 15.13 -6.04
C ALA A 209 10.07 13.70 -5.50
N ALA A 210 9.80 12.73 -6.39
CA ALA A 210 9.69 11.31 -6.02
C ALA A 210 11.01 10.76 -5.46
N LEU A 211 12.16 11.11 -6.04
CA LEU A 211 13.46 10.65 -5.55
C LEU A 211 13.85 11.31 -4.23
N ARG A 212 13.52 12.59 -4.00
CA ARG A 212 13.70 13.22 -2.68
C ARG A 212 12.91 12.47 -1.61
N LEU A 213 11.64 12.19 -1.90
CA LEU A 213 10.78 11.40 -1.04
C LEU A 213 11.37 10.01 -0.74
N PHE A 214 11.87 9.31 -1.76
CA PHE A 214 12.55 8.03 -1.59
C PHE A 214 13.78 8.11 -0.67
N PHE A 215 14.61 9.15 -0.82
CA PHE A 215 15.78 9.32 0.03
C PHE A 215 15.43 9.73 1.46
N ASP A 216 14.38 10.52 1.67
CA ASP A 216 13.87 10.84 3.01
C ASP A 216 13.38 9.56 3.72
N VAL A 217 12.64 8.68 3.03
CA VAL A 217 12.24 7.34 3.54
C VAL A 217 13.47 6.47 3.83
N ARG A 218 14.48 6.49 2.95
CA ARG A 218 15.74 5.76 3.14
C ARG A 218 16.55 6.26 4.33
N ALA A 219 16.49 7.55 4.64
CA ALA A 219 17.17 8.12 5.80
C ALA A 219 16.69 7.48 7.12
N CYS A 220 15.43 7.02 7.16
CA CYS A 220 14.85 6.29 8.27
C CYS A 220 15.20 4.78 8.28
N GLY A 221 16.07 4.32 7.37
CA GLY A 221 16.47 2.91 7.28
C GLY A 221 15.46 2.01 6.58
N VAL A 222 14.54 2.57 5.79
CA VAL A 222 13.58 1.83 4.95
C VAL A 222 13.95 2.02 3.48
N SER A 223 14.36 0.96 2.79
CA SER A 223 14.68 0.99 1.37
C SER A 223 13.52 0.41 0.58
N GLN A 224 12.69 1.26 0.00
CA GLN A 224 11.59 0.84 -0.87
C GLN A 224 12.13 0.07 -2.09
N VAL A 225 11.61 -1.14 -2.36
CA VAL A 225 12.02 -1.92 -3.55
C VAL A 225 10.92 -1.96 -4.62
N ASP A 226 9.71 -1.48 -4.32
CA ASP A 226 8.64 -1.27 -5.31
C ASP A 226 8.42 0.23 -5.57
N MET A 227 9.47 0.92 -6.02
CA MET A 227 9.42 2.35 -6.37
C MET A 227 8.67 2.55 -7.69
N THR A 228 7.35 2.40 -7.68
CA THR A 228 6.48 2.57 -8.86
C THR A 228 5.56 3.78 -8.74
N THR A 229 5.06 4.29 -9.87
CA THR A 229 4.22 5.49 -9.93
C THR A 229 2.86 5.34 -9.24
N ARG A 230 2.40 4.10 -9.01
CA ARG A 230 1.18 3.81 -8.24
C ARG A 230 1.37 3.95 -6.72
N ASN A 231 2.61 3.84 -6.23
CA ASN A 231 2.94 3.86 -4.79
C ASN A 231 3.32 5.27 -4.31
N ILE A 232 3.07 6.30 -5.14
CA ILE A 232 3.31 7.70 -4.80
C ILE A 232 2.05 8.50 -5.12
N ILE A 233 1.52 9.19 -4.12
CA ILE A 233 0.34 10.05 -4.23
C ILE A 233 0.78 11.51 -4.22
N LEU A 234 0.36 12.28 -5.23
CA LEU A 234 0.48 13.74 -5.21
C LEU A 234 -0.77 14.32 -4.53
N ARG A 235 -0.55 15.02 -3.41
CA ARG A 235 -1.63 15.73 -2.70
C ARG A 235 -2.16 16.90 -3.55
N PRO A 236 -3.41 17.36 -3.32
CA PRO A 236 -3.95 18.54 -3.97
C PRO A 236 -3.00 19.74 -3.83
N GLN A 237 -2.69 20.36 -4.96
CA GLN A 237 -1.80 21.51 -5.01
C GLN A 237 -2.59 22.78 -4.74
N LYS A 238 -2.07 23.65 -3.87
CA LYS A 238 -2.76 24.89 -3.48
C LYS A 238 -2.89 25.82 -4.68
N HIS A 239 -1.84 25.95 -5.47
CA HIS A 239 -1.84 26.83 -6.63
C HIS A 239 -2.82 26.36 -7.71
N VAL A 240 -2.90 25.06 -7.98
CA VAL A 240 -3.89 24.50 -8.91
C VAL A 240 -5.31 24.74 -8.40
N SER A 241 -5.56 24.49 -7.11
CA SER A 241 -6.90 24.63 -6.50
C SER A 241 -7.40 26.07 -6.42
N LEU A 242 -6.49 27.05 -6.30
CA LEU A 242 -6.82 28.47 -6.19
C LEU A 242 -6.78 29.22 -7.52
N SER A 243 -6.26 28.58 -8.58
CA SER A 243 -6.12 29.21 -9.89
C SER A 243 -7.45 29.30 -10.62
N ALA A 244 -7.59 30.34 -11.46
CA ALA A 244 -8.71 30.43 -12.38
C ALA A 244 -8.75 29.22 -13.33
N PRO A 245 -9.94 28.75 -13.72
CA PRO A 245 -10.06 27.69 -14.72
C PRO A 245 -9.29 28.05 -16.01
N GLY A 246 -8.46 27.13 -16.50
CA GLY A 246 -7.64 27.34 -17.70
C GLY A 246 -6.29 28.01 -17.45
N THR A 247 -5.93 28.34 -16.20
CA THR A 247 -4.56 28.76 -15.85
C THR A 247 -3.57 27.67 -16.23
N ARG A 248 -2.54 28.05 -16.97
CA ARG A 248 -1.44 27.16 -17.36
C ARG A 248 -0.28 27.30 -16.38
N PHE A 249 0.26 26.16 -15.96
CA PHE A 249 1.50 26.00 -15.19
C PHE A 249 2.70 25.64 -16.09
N CYS A 250 2.46 25.49 -17.39
CA CYS A 250 3.47 25.20 -18.38
C CYS A 250 3.13 25.79 -19.76
N ASP A 251 4.12 26.42 -20.39
CA ASP A 251 4.01 27.00 -21.72
C ASP A 251 4.29 25.99 -22.85
N THR A 252 4.73 24.76 -22.52
CA THR A 252 4.93 23.73 -23.54
C THR A 252 3.60 23.35 -24.17
N GLU A 253 3.54 23.52 -25.49
CA GLU A 253 2.38 23.14 -26.30
C GLU A 253 2.07 21.65 -26.13
N GLU A 254 0.78 21.30 -26.08
CA GLU A 254 0.28 19.93 -25.90
C GLU A 254 0.74 19.19 -24.63
N CYS A 255 1.44 19.85 -23.69
CA CYS A 255 1.83 19.18 -22.45
C CYS A 255 0.57 18.78 -21.66
N LEU A 256 0.43 17.47 -21.42
CA LEU A 256 -0.72 16.89 -20.71
C LEU A 256 -0.95 17.54 -19.34
N LEU A 257 0.12 17.94 -18.65
CA LEU A 257 0.07 18.46 -17.29
C LEU A 257 0.04 20.00 -17.23
N ALA A 258 -0.11 20.68 -18.37
CA ALA A 258 -0.02 22.13 -18.43
C ALA A 258 -1.06 22.85 -17.57
N LEU A 259 -2.21 22.24 -17.28
CA LEU A 259 -3.28 22.81 -16.46
C LEU A 259 -3.40 22.16 -15.07
N ASP A 260 -2.80 20.99 -14.90
CA ASP A 260 -3.13 20.09 -13.78
C ASP A 260 -2.03 19.98 -12.73
N VAL A 261 -0.78 20.31 -13.10
CA VAL A 261 0.38 20.15 -12.22
C VAL A 261 1.25 21.39 -12.23
N ASP A 262 1.37 22.01 -11.06
CA ASP A 262 2.39 23.00 -10.76
C ASP A 262 3.70 22.30 -10.34
N CYS A 263 4.79 22.53 -11.06
CA CYS A 263 6.10 21.95 -10.71
C CYS A 263 6.67 22.48 -9.39
N ASP A 264 6.18 23.62 -8.91
CA ASP A 264 6.73 24.31 -7.73
C ASP A 264 6.02 23.89 -6.42
N ASP A 265 4.94 23.10 -6.48
CA ASP A 265 4.12 22.67 -5.33
C ASP A 265 3.91 21.13 -5.29
N LEU A 266 4.99 20.34 -5.38
CA LEU A 266 4.91 18.88 -5.42
C LEU A 266 4.97 18.23 -4.03
N ASN A 267 3.84 18.17 -3.34
CA ASN A 267 3.70 17.47 -2.06
C ASN A 267 3.33 16.00 -2.27
N MET A 268 4.33 15.12 -2.26
CA MET A 268 4.16 13.69 -2.53
C MET A 268 4.21 12.85 -1.26
N VAL A 269 3.42 11.77 -1.24
CA VAL A 269 3.33 10.79 -0.16
C VAL A 269 3.65 9.42 -0.72
N MET A 270 4.57 8.70 -0.09
CA MET A 270 4.88 7.31 -0.43
C MET A 270 3.96 6.38 0.35
N VAL A 271 3.38 5.41 -0.33
CA VAL A 271 2.53 4.38 0.24
C VAL A 271 3.09 3.00 -0.10
N ASP A 272 2.49 1.98 0.51
CA ASP A 272 2.71 0.57 0.19
C ASP A 272 4.13 0.05 0.51
N PHE A 273 4.33 -0.40 1.75
CA PHE A 273 5.64 -0.81 2.29
C PHE A 273 5.76 -2.32 2.53
N GLU A 274 5.06 -3.12 1.74
CA GLU A 274 5.10 -4.59 1.83
C GLU A 274 6.44 -5.15 1.33
N MET A 275 7.03 -4.49 0.34
CA MET A 275 8.25 -4.89 -0.35
C MET A 275 9.35 -3.87 -0.08
N VAL A 276 10.04 -4.02 1.04
CA VAL A 276 11.12 -3.12 1.48
C VAL A 276 12.34 -3.91 1.93
N ASP A 277 13.51 -3.27 1.94
CA ASP A 277 14.67 -3.75 2.68
C ASP A 277 14.96 -2.82 3.87
N PHE A 278 15.32 -3.41 5.01
CA PHE A 278 15.72 -2.65 6.19
C PHE A 278 17.23 -2.48 6.27
N LYS A 279 17.66 -1.27 6.63
CA LYS A 279 19.06 -0.89 6.88
C LYS A 279 19.15 -0.06 8.14
N GLU A 280 20.37 0.16 8.62
CA GLU A 280 20.57 1.18 9.66
C GLU A 280 20.13 2.55 9.13
N PRO A 281 19.40 3.35 9.93
CA PRO A 281 19.06 4.72 9.57
C PRO A 281 20.33 5.54 9.28
N ASP A 282 20.27 6.32 8.22
CA ASP A 282 21.37 7.17 7.78
C ASP A 282 20.82 8.56 7.41
N PRO A 283 20.87 9.51 8.35
CA PRO A 283 20.35 10.85 8.15
C PRO A 283 20.97 11.60 6.96
N SER A 284 22.14 11.20 6.46
CA SER A 284 22.77 11.85 5.31
C SER A 284 21.90 11.76 4.05
N PHE A 285 21.04 10.73 3.93
CA PHE A 285 20.07 10.64 2.84
C PHE A 285 18.98 11.73 2.90
N SER A 286 18.78 12.40 4.03
CA SER A 286 17.85 13.55 4.15
C SER A 286 18.54 14.90 3.91
N GLU A 287 19.88 14.94 3.84
CA GLU A 287 20.62 16.17 3.62
C GLU A 287 20.48 16.64 2.17
N ARG A 288 19.97 17.87 1.97
CA ARG A 288 19.65 18.39 0.63
C ARG A 288 20.83 18.44 -0.33
N ALA A 289 22.04 18.67 0.17
CA ALA A 289 23.25 18.67 -0.66
C ALA A 289 23.59 17.26 -1.16
N GLU A 290 23.45 16.25 -0.30
CA GLU A 290 23.75 14.86 -0.64
C GLU A 290 22.65 14.26 -1.51
N GLN A 291 21.38 14.49 -1.18
CA GLN A 291 20.24 14.13 -2.02
C GLN A 291 20.42 14.63 -3.45
N ARG A 292 20.84 15.89 -3.64
CA ARG A 292 21.06 16.44 -4.98
C ARG A 292 22.09 15.63 -5.77
N LYS A 293 23.21 15.23 -5.14
CA LYS A 293 24.23 14.40 -5.81
C LYS A 293 23.68 13.02 -6.17
N LEU A 294 22.97 12.38 -5.24
CA LEU A 294 22.41 11.05 -5.45
C LEU A 294 21.32 11.05 -6.53
N ILE A 295 20.45 12.06 -6.52
CA ILE A 295 19.40 12.25 -7.53
C ILE A 295 20.04 12.37 -8.92
N GLU A 296 21.04 13.23 -9.10
CA GLU A 296 21.71 13.40 -10.41
C GLU A 296 22.31 12.07 -10.93
N GLN A 297 22.80 11.20 -10.04
CA GLN A 297 23.34 9.89 -10.43
C GLN A 297 22.27 8.91 -10.90
N VAL A 298 21.08 8.90 -10.28
CA VAL A 298 20.05 7.88 -10.54
C VAL A 298 18.95 8.36 -11.49
N LYS A 299 18.67 9.67 -11.53
CA LYS A 299 17.61 10.31 -12.34
C LYS A 299 17.61 9.89 -13.81
N PRO A 300 18.75 9.74 -14.52
CA PRO A 300 18.73 9.29 -15.91
C PRO A 300 18.10 7.90 -16.11
N ARG A 301 18.11 7.02 -15.10
CA ARG A 301 17.43 5.71 -15.17
C ARG A 301 15.92 5.89 -15.07
N TYR A 302 15.46 6.68 -14.10
CA TYR A 302 14.04 6.96 -13.89
C TYR A 302 13.41 7.69 -15.08
N LEU A 303 14.10 8.69 -15.66
CA LEU A 303 13.63 9.42 -16.85
C LEU A 303 13.40 8.50 -18.06
N ARG A 304 14.12 7.38 -18.17
CA ARG A 304 13.97 6.46 -19.31
C ARG A 304 12.69 5.65 -19.27
N ARG A 305 12.23 5.22 -18.09
CA ARG A 305 11.14 4.21 -18.02
C ARG A 305 10.16 4.35 -16.86
N TRP A 306 10.44 5.12 -15.82
CA TRP A 306 9.62 5.08 -14.61
C TRP A 306 8.17 5.52 -14.87
N LEU A 307 7.99 6.65 -15.56
CA LEU A 307 6.66 7.12 -16.00
C LEU A 307 6.02 6.23 -17.09
N LEU A 308 6.79 5.35 -17.74
CA LEU A 308 6.28 4.37 -18.70
C LEU A 308 5.86 3.05 -18.02
N GLY A 309 5.74 3.04 -16.70
CA GLY A 309 5.37 1.86 -15.91
C GLY A 309 6.55 0.93 -15.55
N GLY A 310 7.79 1.37 -15.76
CA GLY A 310 8.96 0.63 -15.28
C GLY A 310 9.12 0.70 -13.76
N SER A 311 9.36 -0.44 -13.12
CA SER A 311 9.84 -0.52 -11.73
C SER A 311 11.37 -0.51 -11.67
N TYR A 312 11.92 0.03 -10.57
CA TYR A 312 13.36 0.09 -10.29
C TYR A 312 13.63 -0.20 -8.82
#